data_AF-A0AAU8SNS8-F1
#
_entry.id   AF-A0AAU8SNS8-F1
#
_cell.length_a   1.000
_cell.length_b   1.000
_cell.length_c   1.000
_cell.angle_alpha   90.00
_cell.angle_beta   90.00
_cell.angle_gamma   90.00
#
_symmetry.space_group_name_H-M   'P 1'
#
loop_
_entity.id
_entity.type
_entity.pdbx_description
1 polymer ?
#
loop_
_entity_poly.entity_id
_entity_poly.type
_entity_poly.pdbx_seq_one_letter_code
_entity_poly.pdbx_strand_id
1 'polypeptide(L)'
;MRTIVERFVEQSPMAIMARLVLQCALHDDWIDAAADMDDAPNGEPIRETLFALAVDAFAAIAARTRAPGSAAAGASPALGAAVTALHDGMSRLRAGWGRALVKDSVELLQPLAAMRAEDRAPAVGGMRLRVLDGGACAPRADGCACARACDDPARDAAERARALPVYDPALGMIVDLLPYERGRAHERALVAALLETVRAGELWIVDGRFDTDAILSGWPRGGGAFIVREYGRTLACRPLGDWHEAGVLGDGRLYEQAVGIAGDGGVSGMPGMPGMSGVFRRIEWRRGAGSPSHSPSDSGSDSDSLAPGSTIAVLTDLPAAPFDAREVVQLSCTRWRDALPLPIEPVLGAARFGNVPARAAQLARGIAALAYNALGAMMKAVAGALDLDARDIERLPPHIADGVAATYAGMMIALPPEWWRRYDRLSAATLGQIVRLLAVHVDPRSERRKRRDNRLSAKSQALLRTATLERLLHDDGDDPVANVFSLRTIAMATRDFSSNPSKALRHAGEALVMVTKYNRPIALLVSIDDWNRLLGEVRETSLTRLSFDCADATPGVCPVALSESSLN
;
A
#
# COMPACT_ATOMS: atom_id res chain seq x y z
N MET A 1 6.96 -28.19 14.91
CA MET A 1 6.66 -27.11 13.93
C MET A 1 5.19 -27.04 13.58
N ARG A 2 4.56 -28.05 12.95
CA ARG A 2 3.13 -28.02 12.58
C ARG A 2 2.19 -27.50 13.69
N THR A 3 2.25 -28.11 14.88
CA THR A 3 1.42 -27.69 16.04
C THR A 3 1.67 -26.25 16.50
N ILE A 4 2.91 -25.75 16.35
CA ILE A 4 3.25 -24.37 16.72
C ILE A 4 2.59 -23.40 15.74
N VAL A 5 2.72 -23.66 14.43
CA VAL A 5 2.12 -22.84 13.37
C VAL A 5 0.59 -22.87 13.46
N GLU A 6 -0.01 -24.03 13.72
CA GLU A 6 -1.44 -24.19 13.95
C GLU A 6 -1.95 -23.27 15.07
N ARG A 7 -1.26 -23.23 16.21
CA ARG A 7 -1.62 -22.33 17.32
C ARG A 7 -1.55 -20.86 16.92
N PHE A 8 -0.55 -20.47 16.11
CA PHE A 8 -0.46 -19.10 15.62
C PHE A 8 -1.57 -18.77 14.60
N VAL A 9 -1.89 -19.68 13.67
CA VAL A 9 -3.04 -19.49 12.75
C VAL A 9 -4.35 -19.34 13.51
N GLU A 10 -4.54 -20.07 14.60
CA GLU A 10 -5.73 -20.00 15.44
C GLU A 10 -5.82 -18.72 16.29
N GLN A 11 -4.72 -18.32 16.92
CA GLN A 11 -4.73 -17.29 17.96
C GLN A 11 -4.26 -15.92 17.46
N SER A 12 -3.32 -15.88 16.52
CA SER A 12 -2.77 -14.64 15.95
C SER A 12 -2.33 -14.83 14.49
N PRO A 13 -3.28 -15.08 13.57
CA PRO A 13 -2.98 -15.20 12.14
C PRO A 13 -2.34 -13.93 11.58
N MET A 14 -2.63 -12.78 12.20
CA MET A 14 -2.04 -11.48 11.87
C MET A 14 -0.52 -11.41 12.08
N ALA A 15 0.06 -12.14 13.04
CA ALA A 15 1.51 -12.17 13.23
C ALA A 15 2.24 -12.90 12.10
N ILE A 16 1.70 -14.05 11.67
CA ILE A 16 2.21 -14.77 10.49
C ILE A 16 2.04 -13.89 9.25
N MET A 17 0.86 -13.28 9.09
CA MET A 17 0.57 -12.40 7.97
C MET A 17 1.53 -11.19 7.93
N ALA A 18 1.82 -10.57 9.07
CA ALA A 18 2.80 -9.49 9.17
C ALA A 18 4.18 -9.94 8.73
N ARG A 19 4.65 -11.11 9.20
CA ARG A 19 5.97 -11.64 8.82
C ARG A 19 6.07 -11.89 7.31
N LEU A 20 5.04 -12.46 6.70
CA LEU A 20 5.00 -12.74 5.25
C LEU A 20 4.89 -11.46 4.42
N VAL A 21 4.03 -10.52 4.81
CA VAL A 21 3.88 -9.25 4.09
C VAL A 21 5.15 -8.40 4.18
N LEU A 22 5.78 -8.33 5.35
CA LEU A 22 7.05 -7.62 5.51
C LEU A 22 8.17 -8.28 4.70
N GLN A 23 8.18 -9.62 4.60
CA GLN A 23 9.12 -10.33 3.73
C GLN A 23 8.86 -10.05 2.26
N CYS A 24 7.59 -10.03 1.83
CA CYS A 24 7.21 -9.60 0.48
C CYS A 24 7.73 -8.21 0.17
N ALA A 25 7.63 -7.29 1.14
CA ALA A 25 7.94 -5.88 0.97
C ALA A 25 9.44 -5.58 0.87
N LEU A 26 10.31 -6.59 1.01
CA LEU A 26 11.75 -6.48 0.92
C LEU A 26 12.31 -7.38 -0.18
N HIS A 27 13.32 -6.88 -0.89
CA HIS A 27 14.04 -7.68 -1.88
C HIS A 27 15.12 -8.53 -1.19
N ASP A 28 15.14 -9.83 -1.45
CA ASP A 28 16.03 -10.79 -0.77
C ASP A 28 17.51 -10.62 -1.13
N ASP A 29 17.81 -10.36 -2.40
CA ASP A 29 19.17 -10.45 -2.97
C ASP A 29 20.28 -9.64 -2.29
N TRP A 30 19.98 -8.56 -1.54
CA TRP A 30 21.03 -7.70 -0.97
C TRP A 30 21.08 -7.68 0.56
N ILE A 31 19.98 -8.01 1.26
CA ILE A 31 19.98 -8.00 2.74
C ILE A 31 20.82 -9.17 3.27
N ASP A 32 20.86 -10.28 2.54
CA ASP A 32 21.65 -11.46 2.93
C ASP A 32 23.10 -11.36 2.47
N ALA A 33 23.35 -10.80 1.28
CA ALA A 33 24.72 -10.53 0.81
C ALA A 33 25.49 -9.57 1.74
N ALA A 34 24.78 -8.70 2.46
CA ALA A 34 25.34 -7.86 3.50
C ALA A 34 25.67 -8.60 4.81
N ALA A 35 24.92 -9.66 5.13
CA ALA A 35 25.15 -10.49 6.30
C ALA A 35 26.39 -11.39 6.11
N ASP A 36 26.65 -11.83 4.87
CA ASP A 36 27.86 -12.61 4.53
C ASP A 36 29.16 -11.79 4.57
N MET A 37 29.07 -10.45 4.64
CA MET A 37 30.21 -9.54 4.66
C MET A 37 30.64 -9.11 6.08
N ASP A 38 29.79 -9.35 7.09
CA ASP A 38 30.08 -9.03 8.50
C ASP A 38 30.38 -10.34 9.26
N ASP A 39 31.66 -10.67 9.45
CA ASP A 39 32.17 -11.75 10.33
C ASP A 39 31.88 -11.49 11.83
N ALA A 40 30.76 -10.82 12.16
CA ALA A 40 30.36 -10.50 13.53
C ALA A 40 29.61 -11.68 14.17
N PRO A 41 30.16 -12.40 15.17
CA PRO A 41 29.64 -13.70 15.61
C PRO A 41 28.29 -13.67 16.34
N ASN A 42 27.65 -12.51 16.51
CA ASN A 42 26.52 -12.31 17.44
C ASN A 42 25.52 -11.20 17.01
N GLY A 43 25.48 -10.81 15.73
CA GLY A 43 24.53 -9.81 15.25
C GLY A 43 23.15 -10.41 14.94
N GLU A 44 22.07 -9.77 15.37
CA GLU A 44 20.75 -10.04 14.79
C GLU A 44 20.78 -9.62 13.31
N PRO A 45 20.32 -10.46 12.37
CA PRO A 45 20.38 -10.14 10.95
C PRO A 45 19.60 -8.85 10.66
N ILE A 46 20.18 -7.96 9.84
CA ILE A 46 19.63 -6.64 9.43
C ILE A 46 18.12 -6.72 9.13
N ARG A 47 17.70 -7.80 8.47
CA ARG A 47 16.32 -8.13 8.13
C ARG A 47 15.40 -8.18 9.36
N GLU A 48 15.78 -8.92 10.39
CA GLU A 48 14.92 -9.18 11.54
C GLU A 48 14.83 -7.95 12.44
N THR A 49 15.92 -7.21 12.60
CA THR A 49 15.88 -5.89 13.26
C THR A 49 14.98 -4.91 12.50
N LEU A 50 15.04 -4.89 11.17
CA LEU A 50 14.16 -4.05 10.34
C LEU A 50 12.68 -4.43 10.51
N PHE A 51 12.36 -5.74 10.54
CA PHE A 51 10.99 -6.21 10.77
C PHE A 51 10.50 -5.91 12.18
N ALA A 52 11.32 -6.10 13.21
CA ALA A 52 10.97 -5.72 14.58
C ALA A 52 10.61 -4.23 14.68
N LEU A 53 11.44 -3.36 14.08
CA LEU A 53 11.17 -1.92 14.04
C LEU A 53 9.92 -1.56 13.24
N ALA A 54 9.61 -2.30 12.16
CA ALA A 54 8.37 -2.12 11.39
C ALA A 54 7.14 -2.56 12.19
N VAL A 55 7.24 -3.65 12.96
CA VAL A 55 6.18 -4.11 13.88
C VAL A 55 5.92 -3.09 14.99
N ASP A 56 6.97 -2.49 15.56
CA ASP A 56 6.82 -1.40 16.52
C ASP A 56 6.14 -0.17 15.87
N ALA A 57 6.43 0.10 14.60
CA ALA A 57 5.76 1.14 13.84
C ALA A 57 4.27 0.84 13.56
N PHE A 58 3.83 -0.44 13.47
CA PHE A 58 2.40 -0.77 13.39
C PHE A 58 1.64 -0.27 14.62
N ALA A 59 2.18 -0.52 15.82
CA ALA A 59 1.59 -0.03 17.07
C ALA A 59 1.50 1.51 17.08
N ALA A 60 2.51 2.18 16.51
CA ALA A 60 2.52 3.62 16.40
C ALA A 60 1.40 4.16 15.50
N ILE A 61 1.19 3.52 14.34
CA ILE A 61 0.14 3.87 13.38
C ILE A 61 -1.24 3.61 14.00
N ALA A 62 -1.46 2.43 14.57
CA ALA A 62 -2.72 2.07 15.23
C ALA A 62 -3.10 3.01 16.39
N ALA A 63 -2.12 3.43 17.20
CA ALA A 63 -2.37 4.39 18.28
C ALA A 63 -2.86 5.74 17.74
N ARG A 64 -2.36 6.18 16.58
CA ARG A 64 -2.82 7.41 15.92
C ARG A 64 -4.23 7.25 15.36
N THR A 65 -4.58 6.07 14.85
CA THR A 65 -5.95 5.75 14.40
C THR A 65 -6.96 5.83 15.55
N ARG A 66 -6.62 5.35 16.76
CA ARG A 66 -7.52 5.42 17.93
C ARG A 66 -7.72 6.84 18.47
N ALA A 67 -6.67 7.66 18.41
CA ALA A 67 -6.65 8.99 19.00
C ALA A 67 -6.00 10.00 18.03
N PRO A 68 -6.74 10.45 16.99
CA PRO A 68 -6.30 11.54 16.13
C PRO A 68 -6.07 12.78 17.01
N GLY A 69 -4.89 13.40 16.91
CA GLY A 69 -4.49 14.54 17.75
C GLY A 69 -3.69 14.22 19.03
N SER A 70 -3.59 12.96 19.48
CA SER A 70 -2.78 12.63 20.66
C SER A 70 -1.28 12.85 20.42
N ALA A 71 -0.56 13.46 21.36
CA ALA A 71 0.91 13.51 21.25
C ALA A 71 1.44 12.07 21.19
N ALA A 72 2.32 11.79 20.23
CA ALA A 72 2.91 10.47 20.13
C ALA A 72 3.61 10.15 21.47
N ALA A 73 3.17 9.08 22.14
CA ALA A 73 3.81 8.61 23.36
C ALA A 73 5.33 8.51 23.14
N GLY A 74 6.10 9.02 24.11
CA GLY A 74 7.56 9.10 24.03
C GLY A 74 8.16 7.73 23.73
N ALA A 75 8.97 7.68 22.68
CA ALA A 75 9.61 6.44 22.26
C ALA A 75 10.68 5.97 23.24
N SER A 76 10.88 4.65 23.27
CA SER A 76 11.97 4.06 24.05
C SER A 76 13.32 4.48 23.47
N PRO A 77 14.29 4.93 24.29
CA PRO A 77 15.64 5.22 23.83
C PRO A 77 16.32 4.00 23.18
N ALA A 78 15.92 2.79 23.57
CA ALA A 78 16.41 1.55 22.96
C ALA A 78 16.05 1.45 21.47
N LEU A 79 14.86 1.91 21.09
CA LEU A 79 14.39 1.86 19.71
C LEU A 79 15.19 2.82 18.81
N GLY A 80 15.56 3.99 19.35
CA GLY A 80 16.44 4.94 18.65
C GLY A 80 17.86 4.44 18.47
N ALA A 81 18.38 3.72 19.48
CA ALA A 81 19.67 3.05 19.38
C ALA A 81 19.63 1.94 18.31
N ALA A 82 18.56 1.14 18.25
CA ALA A 82 18.38 0.09 17.24
C ALA A 82 18.33 0.66 15.82
N VAL A 83 17.56 1.73 15.58
CA VAL A 83 17.53 2.42 14.29
C VAL A 83 18.91 2.98 13.92
N THR A 84 19.64 3.52 14.89
CA THR A 84 20.99 4.06 14.65
C THR A 84 21.98 2.96 14.29
N ALA A 85 21.97 1.83 15.00
CA ALA A 85 22.81 0.68 14.70
C ALA A 85 22.49 0.09 13.33
N LEU A 86 21.19 -0.06 13.01
CA LEU A 86 20.73 -0.51 11.71
C LEU A 86 21.20 0.43 10.59
N HIS A 87 21.06 1.75 10.80
CA HIS A 87 21.57 2.75 9.87
C HIS A 87 23.09 2.62 9.67
N ASP A 88 23.86 2.44 10.74
CA ASP A 88 25.32 2.37 10.67
C ASP A 88 25.82 1.09 9.96
N GLY A 89 25.06 -0.01 10.05
CA GLY A 89 25.29 -1.21 9.24
C GLY A 89 24.92 -0.99 7.78
N MET A 90 23.69 -0.55 7.52
CA MET A 90 23.15 -0.38 6.16
C MET A 90 23.91 0.69 5.37
N SER A 91 24.31 1.80 5.98
CA SER A 91 24.96 2.93 5.29
C SER A 91 26.32 2.59 4.70
N ARG A 92 26.94 1.48 5.10
CA ARG A 92 28.18 0.97 4.50
C ARG A 92 27.96 0.38 3.11
N LEU A 93 26.72 0.00 2.79
CA LEU A 93 26.34 -0.74 1.60
C LEU A 93 25.78 0.18 0.49
N ARG A 94 24.88 1.12 0.85
CA ARG A 94 24.45 2.23 -0.02
C ARG A 94 23.94 3.42 0.81
N ALA A 95 23.79 4.57 0.16
CA ALA A 95 23.08 5.72 0.72
C ALA A 95 21.59 5.69 0.37
N GLY A 96 20.77 6.48 1.08
CA GLY A 96 19.38 6.72 0.71
C GLY A 96 18.39 5.58 1.04
N TRP A 97 18.75 4.69 1.95
CA TRP A 97 17.95 3.51 2.34
C TRP A 97 16.49 3.80 2.63
N GLY A 98 16.19 4.86 3.40
CA GLY A 98 14.81 5.16 3.77
C GLY A 98 13.90 5.42 2.57
N ARG A 99 14.42 6.06 1.51
CA ARG A 99 13.66 6.32 0.27
C ARG A 99 13.52 5.07 -0.57
N ALA A 100 14.62 4.34 -0.75
CA ALA A 100 14.64 3.13 -1.58
C ALA A 100 13.75 2.03 -0.99
N LEU A 101 13.79 1.83 0.33
CA LEU A 101 12.91 0.89 1.05
C LEU A 101 11.43 1.08 0.71
N VAL A 102 10.98 2.34 0.61
CA VAL A 102 9.59 2.66 0.30
C VAL A 102 9.26 2.35 -1.15
N LYS A 103 10.12 2.76 -2.09
CA LYS A 103 9.92 2.47 -3.52
C LYS A 103 9.86 0.98 -3.79
N ASP A 104 10.84 0.24 -3.26
CA ASP A 104 10.95 -1.21 -3.39
C ASP A 104 9.70 -1.88 -2.78
N SER A 105 9.25 -1.43 -1.60
CA SER A 105 8.05 -1.98 -0.96
C SER A 105 6.77 -1.82 -1.79
N VAL A 106 6.61 -0.69 -2.50
CA VAL A 106 5.41 -0.44 -3.30
C VAL A 106 5.36 -1.36 -4.50
N GLU A 107 6.50 -1.52 -5.19
CA GLU A 107 6.61 -2.42 -6.33
C GLU A 107 6.28 -3.86 -5.92
N LEU A 108 6.86 -4.31 -4.80
CA LEU A 108 6.71 -5.69 -4.34
C LEU A 108 5.34 -5.98 -3.71
N LEU A 109 4.71 -4.99 -3.07
CA LEU A 109 3.38 -5.14 -2.47
C LEU A 109 2.24 -4.89 -3.48
N GLN A 110 2.53 -4.35 -4.67
CA GLN A 110 1.51 -4.05 -5.67
C GLN A 110 0.63 -5.27 -6.04
N PRO A 111 1.16 -6.50 -6.22
CA PRO A 111 0.34 -7.69 -6.49
C PRO A 111 -0.59 -8.08 -5.33
N LEU A 112 -0.21 -7.74 -4.09
CA LEU A 112 -1.04 -7.94 -2.90
C LEU A 112 -2.12 -6.85 -2.78
N ALA A 113 -1.82 -5.64 -3.23
CA ALA A 113 -2.73 -4.50 -3.17
C ALA A 113 -3.74 -4.44 -4.32
N ALA A 114 -3.43 -5.03 -5.48
CA ALA A 114 -4.28 -5.05 -6.67
C ALA A 114 -5.43 -6.08 -6.62
N MET A 115 -5.77 -6.59 -5.44
CA MET A 115 -6.63 -7.76 -5.26
C MET A 115 -8.14 -7.52 -5.48
N ARG A 116 -8.57 -6.28 -5.77
CA ARG A 116 -9.90 -5.98 -6.33
C ARG A 116 -9.78 -4.99 -7.49
N ALA A 117 -10.45 -5.29 -8.61
CA ALA A 117 -10.55 -4.37 -9.75
C ALA A 117 -11.40 -3.12 -9.41
N GLU A 118 -12.30 -3.26 -8.43
CA GLU A 118 -13.28 -2.25 -7.99
C GLU A 118 -12.69 -1.16 -7.08
N ASP A 119 -11.52 -1.41 -6.48
CA ASP A 119 -10.83 -0.48 -5.55
C ASP A 119 -9.89 0.51 -6.26
N ARG A 120 -9.81 0.50 -7.60
CA ARG A 120 -9.10 1.55 -8.32
C ARG A 120 -9.90 2.84 -8.19
N ALA A 121 -9.47 3.73 -7.30
CA ALA A 121 -9.94 5.11 -7.30
C ALA A 121 -9.89 5.65 -8.74
N PRO A 122 -10.90 6.41 -9.19
CA PRO A 122 -10.99 6.84 -10.57
C PRO A 122 -9.72 7.62 -10.93
N ALA A 123 -8.99 7.10 -11.93
CA ALA A 123 -7.89 7.84 -12.54
C ALA A 123 -8.46 9.16 -13.08
N VAL A 124 -7.91 10.29 -12.62
CA VAL A 124 -8.38 11.62 -13.04
C VAL A 124 -8.04 11.79 -14.52
N GLY A 125 -9.05 11.73 -15.38
CA GLY A 125 -8.89 11.68 -16.84
C GLY A 125 -7.91 10.61 -17.34
N GLY A 126 -7.88 9.44 -16.71
CA GLY A 126 -6.99 8.33 -17.09
C GLY A 126 -5.55 8.45 -16.58
N MET A 127 -5.22 9.49 -15.82
CA MET A 127 -3.89 9.68 -15.22
C MET A 127 -3.82 9.08 -13.81
N ARG A 128 -2.64 8.54 -13.46
CA ARG A 128 -2.36 8.08 -12.10
C ARG A 128 -2.05 9.25 -11.19
N LEU A 129 -2.70 9.31 -10.04
CA LEU A 129 -2.51 10.42 -9.12
C LEU A 129 -1.27 10.25 -8.23
N ARG A 130 -0.52 11.32 -8.05
CA ARG A 130 0.56 11.47 -7.06
C ARG A 130 0.29 12.70 -6.23
N VAL A 131 0.31 12.57 -4.91
CA VAL A 131 0.08 13.70 -4.02
C VAL A 131 1.31 13.94 -3.17
N LEU A 132 1.83 15.16 -3.25
CA LEU A 132 2.85 15.70 -2.37
C LEU A 132 2.21 16.79 -1.52
N ASP A 133 1.95 16.45 -0.26
CA ASP A 133 1.31 17.35 0.69
C ASP A 133 2.32 17.81 1.75
N GLY A 134 2.74 19.07 1.63
CA GLY A 134 3.51 19.78 2.63
C GLY A 134 2.58 20.17 3.78
N GLY A 135 2.68 19.48 4.92
CA GLY A 135 1.87 19.80 6.11
C GLY A 135 2.06 21.24 6.63
N ALA A 136 1.40 21.57 7.74
CA ALA A 136 1.31 22.94 8.28
C ALA A 136 2.65 23.71 8.48
N CYS A 137 3.80 23.00 8.52
CA CYS A 137 5.16 23.58 8.51
C CYS A 137 5.92 23.37 7.18
N ALA A 138 5.24 23.41 6.02
CA ALA A 138 5.86 23.41 4.70
C ALA A 138 6.81 24.63 4.51
N PRO A 139 7.91 24.48 3.74
CA PRO A 139 8.95 25.49 3.56
C PRO A 139 8.44 26.88 3.17
N ARG A 140 9.16 27.93 3.51
CA ARG A 140 8.94 29.26 2.92
C ARG A 140 10.30 29.88 2.76
N ALA A 141 10.50 30.67 1.70
CA ALA A 141 11.69 31.48 1.56
C ALA A 141 11.98 32.38 2.79
N ASP A 142 10.92 32.70 3.57
CA ASP A 142 10.94 33.60 4.74
C ASP A 142 10.46 32.94 6.06
N GLY A 143 10.29 31.61 6.14
CA GLY A 143 9.86 30.88 7.35
C GLY A 143 8.37 30.50 7.48
N CYS A 144 8.04 29.60 8.41
CA CYS A 144 6.69 29.01 8.59
C CYS A 144 5.72 29.92 9.38
N ALA A 145 4.41 29.86 9.08
CA ALA A 145 3.36 30.66 9.73
C ALA A 145 2.84 30.11 11.08
N CYS A 146 3.31 28.92 11.46
CA CYS A 146 2.98 28.14 12.65
C CYS A 146 3.37 28.76 14.01
N ALA A 147 3.62 30.08 14.07
CA ALA A 147 3.88 30.88 15.27
C ALA A 147 4.76 30.21 16.35
N ARG A 148 6.08 30.47 16.33
CA ARG A 148 7.09 30.12 17.37
C ARG A 148 7.25 28.63 17.76
N ALA A 149 6.28 27.75 17.53
CA ALA A 149 6.33 26.33 17.93
C ALA A 149 7.21 25.46 17.02
N CYS A 150 7.46 25.90 15.79
CA CYS A 150 8.36 25.26 14.81
C CYS A 150 9.77 25.92 14.79
N ASP A 151 10.00 26.99 15.57
CA ASP A 151 11.30 27.68 15.76
C ASP A 151 11.94 27.35 17.12
N ASP A 152 11.40 26.37 17.86
CA ASP A 152 12.01 25.89 19.10
C ASP A 152 13.35 25.21 18.74
N PRO A 153 14.51 25.78 19.14
CA PRO A 153 15.82 25.24 18.78
C PRO A 153 16.03 23.80 19.27
N ALA A 154 15.28 23.35 20.31
CA ALA A 154 15.30 21.97 20.78
C ALA A 154 14.59 21.00 19.80
N ARG A 155 13.49 21.42 19.16
CA ARG A 155 12.81 20.65 18.10
C ARG A 155 13.54 20.76 16.76
N ASP A 156 14.09 21.93 16.45
CA ASP A 156 14.77 22.19 15.19
C ASP A 156 16.11 21.45 15.09
N ALA A 157 16.76 21.12 16.22
CA ALA A 157 17.95 20.25 16.24
C ALA A 157 17.63 18.76 15.99
N ALA A 158 16.47 18.27 16.46
CA ALA A 158 16.01 16.88 16.28
C ALA A 158 15.32 16.64 14.92
N GLU A 159 14.77 17.69 14.29
CA GLU A 159 14.01 17.62 13.03
C GLU A 159 14.74 18.23 11.81
N ARG A 160 16.08 18.40 11.86
CA ARG A 160 16.87 18.94 10.73
C ARG A 160 16.70 18.15 9.44
N ALA A 161 16.69 16.82 9.56
CA ALA A 161 16.38 15.90 8.47
C ALA A 161 14.90 15.51 8.51
N ARG A 162 14.14 15.98 7.53
CA ARG A 162 12.73 15.60 7.28
C ARG A 162 12.64 14.77 6.01
N ALA A 163 11.54 14.05 5.87
CA ALA A 163 11.15 13.45 4.62
C ALA A 163 9.69 13.80 4.34
N LEU A 164 9.39 14.12 3.09
CA LEU A 164 8.03 14.41 2.63
C LEU A 164 7.51 13.19 1.87
N PRO A 165 6.44 12.54 2.35
CA PRO A 165 5.86 11.42 1.65
C PRO A 165 5.12 11.87 0.41
N VAL A 166 5.36 11.16 -0.68
CA VAL A 166 4.51 11.15 -1.85
C VAL A 166 3.63 9.93 -1.74
N TYR A 167 2.32 10.10 -1.87
CA TYR A 167 1.39 8.99 -1.79
C TYR A 167 0.51 8.90 -3.04
N ASP A 168 0.01 7.70 -3.27
CA ASP A 168 -0.92 7.38 -4.35
C ASP A 168 -2.26 7.00 -3.72
N PRO A 169 -3.25 7.91 -3.76
CA PRO A 169 -4.56 7.66 -3.15
C PRO A 169 -5.28 6.42 -3.69
N ALA A 170 -5.04 6.05 -4.96
CA ALA A 170 -5.63 4.84 -5.54
C ALA A 170 -5.00 3.57 -4.95
N LEU A 171 -3.69 3.58 -4.73
CA LEU A 171 -3.00 2.48 -4.04
C LEU A 171 -3.18 2.52 -2.53
N GLY A 172 -3.53 3.67 -1.95
CA GLY A 172 -3.52 3.87 -0.49
C GLY A 172 -2.14 3.64 0.11
N MET A 173 -1.07 3.95 -0.64
CA MET A 173 0.32 3.67 -0.29
C MET A 173 1.18 4.93 -0.39
N ILE A 174 2.23 4.96 0.41
CA ILE A 174 3.33 5.92 0.27
C ILE A 174 4.28 5.37 -0.78
N VAL A 175 4.42 6.08 -1.89
CA VAL A 175 5.14 5.62 -3.08
C VAL A 175 6.54 6.22 -3.20
N ASP A 176 6.82 7.30 -2.48
CA ASP A 176 8.15 7.87 -2.36
C ASP A 176 8.31 8.63 -1.03
N LEU A 177 9.55 8.81 -0.58
CA LEU A 177 9.92 9.67 0.54
C LEU A 177 11.00 10.64 0.07
N LEU A 178 10.59 11.88 -0.23
CA LEU A 178 11.51 12.90 -0.69
C LEU A 178 12.30 13.46 0.50
N PRO A 179 13.65 13.42 0.48
CA PRO A 179 14.45 14.02 1.54
C PRO A 179 14.27 15.53 1.54
N TYR A 180 14.14 16.11 2.73
CA TYR A 180 13.96 17.55 2.89
C TYR A 180 14.66 18.06 4.15
N GLU A 181 15.47 19.10 3.99
CA GLU A 181 16.02 19.89 5.09
C GLU A 181 15.63 21.36 4.88
N ARG A 182 15.54 22.14 5.96
CA ARG A 182 15.21 23.56 5.85
C ARG A 182 16.36 24.33 5.17
N GLY A 183 16.01 25.24 4.26
CA GLY A 183 16.93 26.17 3.61
C GLY A 183 16.95 26.08 2.09
N ARG A 184 17.24 27.21 1.42
CA ARG A 184 17.12 27.35 -0.06
C ARG A 184 17.90 26.32 -0.88
N ALA A 185 19.10 25.92 -0.45
CA ALA A 185 19.88 24.90 -1.16
C ALA A 185 19.20 23.52 -1.10
N HIS A 186 18.56 23.21 0.02
CA HIS A 186 17.86 21.94 0.26
C HIS A 186 16.45 21.93 -0.34
N GLU A 187 15.78 23.09 -0.45
CA GLU A 187 14.54 23.22 -1.24
C GLU A 187 14.79 22.89 -2.72
N ARG A 188 15.90 23.37 -3.30
CA ARG A 188 16.29 22.99 -4.66
C ARG A 188 16.59 21.50 -4.79
N ALA A 189 17.24 20.91 -3.80
CA ALA A 189 17.51 19.46 -3.77
C ALA A 189 16.20 18.64 -3.68
N LEU A 190 15.22 19.10 -2.89
CA LEU A 190 13.89 18.52 -2.82
C LEU A 190 13.19 18.59 -4.18
N VAL A 191 13.20 19.77 -4.83
CA VAL A 191 12.59 19.95 -6.15
C VAL A 191 13.29 19.06 -7.18
N ALA A 192 14.63 19.01 -7.21
CA ALA A 192 15.35 18.10 -8.09
C ALA A 192 14.93 16.63 -7.87
N ALA A 193 14.88 16.19 -6.61
CA ALA A 193 14.47 14.84 -6.25
C ALA A 193 13.00 14.52 -6.59
N LEU A 194 12.12 15.54 -6.61
CA LEU A 194 10.74 15.46 -7.08
C LEU A 194 10.70 15.31 -8.60
N LEU A 195 11.40 16.17 -9.35
CA LEU A 195 11.34 16.18 -10.80
C LEU A 195 11.88 14.88 -11.42
N GLU A 196 12.84 14.23 -10.76
CA GLU A 196 13.36 12.91 -11.14
C GLU A 196 12.31 11.78 -11.07
N THR A 197 11.23 11.97 -10.30
CA THR A 197 10.21 10.91 -10.08
C THR A 197 9.02 11.05 -10.99
N VAL A 198 8.82 12.22 -11.59
CA VAL A 198 7.68 12.52 -12.45
C VAL A 198 7.72 11.61 -13.68
N ARG A 199 6.65 10.84 -13.89
CA ARG A 199 6.47 9.99 -15.09
C ARG A 199 5.31 10.48 -15.95
N ALA A 200 5.39 10.21 -17.26
CA ALA A 200 4.29 10.46 -18.18
C ALA A 200 3.04 9.66 -17.78
N GLY A 201 1.85 10.24 -17.96
CA GLY A 201 0.58 9.62 -17.57
C GLY A 201 0.26 9.74 -16.07
N GLU A 202 1.04 10.50 -15.30
CA GLU A 202 0.74 10.85 -13.91
C GLU A 202 0.17 12.27 -13.80
N LEU A 203 -0.67 12.50 -12.80
CA LEU A 203 -1.11 13.82 -12.35
C LEU A 203 -0.54 14.07 -10.95
N TRP A 204 0.23 15.13 -10.80
CA TRP A 204 0.85 15.51 -9.53
C TRP A 204 0.07 16.63 -8.86
N ILE A 205 -0.48 16.37 -7.67
CA ILE A 205 -1.04 17.41 -6.80
C ILE A 205 0.02 17.79 -5.78
N VAL A 206 0.51 19.01 -5.91
CA VAL A 206 1.51 19.58 -5.01
C VAL A 206 0.81 20.63 -4.15
N ASP A 207 0.46 20.21 -2.95
CA ASP A 207 -0.18 21.06 -1.96
C ASP A 207 0.80 21.35 -0.83
N GLY A 208 1.49 22.48 -0.92
CA GLY A 208 2.39 22.91 0.12
C GLY A 208 3.14 24.16 -0.29
N ARG A 209 3.79 24.76 0.69
CA ARG A 209 4.63 25.93 0.46
C ARG A 209 5.99 25.46 -0.07
N PHE A 210 6.14 25.39 -1.39
CA PHE A 210 7.37 24.97 -2.07
C PHE A 210 7.90 26.09 -2.98
N ASP A 211 9.11 25.92 -3.49
CA ASP A 211 9.64 26.80 -4.53
C ASP A 211 8.93 26.50 -5.87
N THR A 212 7.75 27.09 -6.05
CA THR A 212 6.92 26.87 -7.23
C THR A 212 7.61 27.31 -8.52
N ASP A 213 8.44 28.37 -8.49
CA ASP A 213 9.20 28.80 -9.67
C ASP A 213 10.19 27.70 -10.11
N ALA A 214 10.88 27.07 -9.16
CA ALA A 214 11.78 25.94 -9.43
C ALA A 214 11.02 24.69 -9.94
N ILE A 215 9.84 24.40 -9.38
CA ILE A 215 9.00 23.27 -9.83
C ILE A 215 8.56 23.48 -11.28
N LEU A 216 8.03 24.66 -11.63
CA LEU A 216 7.52 24.93 -12.97
C LEU A 216 8.64 24.98 -14.02
N SER A 217 9.77 25.60 -13.70
CA SER A 217 10.91 25.72 -14.63
C SER A 217 11.63 24.40 -14.86
N GLY A 218 11.66 23.52 -13.87
CA GLY A 218 12.27 22.20 -13.97
C GLY A 218 11.31 21.09 -14.43
N TRP A 219 10.02 21.37 -14.59
CA TRP A 219 9.03 20.33 -14.88
C TRP A 219 9.34 19.61 -16.21
N PRO A 220 9.47 18.27 -16.22
CA PRO A 220 9.85 17.54 -17.42
C PRO A 220 8.85 17.73 -18.57
N ARG A 221 9.33 18.21 -19.72
CA ARG A 221 8.51 18.40 -20.93
C ARG A 221 8.07 17.03 -21.46
N GLY A 222 6.77 16.76 -21.49
CA GLY A 222 6.21 15.44 -21.83
C GLY A 222 6.22 14.44 -20.66
N GLY A 223 6.47 14.91 -19.43
CA GLY A 223 6.28 14.15 -18.19
C GLY A 223 4.81 14.06 -17.77
N GLY A 224 4.57 13.95 -16.46
CA GLY A 224 3.23 13.99 -15.88
C GLY A 224 2.64 15.40 -15.91
N ALA A 225 1.33 15.53 -15.74
CA ALA A 225 0.66 16.81 -15.51
C ALA A 225 0.77 17.22 -14.04
N PHE A 226 0.51 18.49 -13.74
CA PHE A 226 0.53 19.00 -12.36
C PHE A 226 -0.63 19.94 -12.01
N ILE A 227 -0.92 19.99 -10.71
CA ILE A 227 -1.73 20.99 -10.03
C ILE A 227 -0.91 21.45 -8.83
N VAL A 228 -0.35 22.66 -8.87
CA VAL A 228 0.41 23.26 -7.76
C VAL A 228 -0.40 24.38 -7.13
N ARG A 229 -0.62 24.30 -5.82
CA ARG A 229 -1.27 25.38 -5.07
C ARG A 229 -0.27 26.48 -4.75
N GLU A 230 -0.63 27.73 -5.02
CA GLU A 230 0.18 28.90 -4.68
C GLU A 230 -0.06 29.34 -3.23
N TYR A 231 1.02 29.62 -2.50
CA TYR A 231 0.95 30.08 -1.13
C TYR A 231 1.76 31.37 -0.92
N GLY A 232 1.06 32.49 -0.70
CA GLY A 232 1.60 33.69 -0.06
C GLY A 232 2.71 34.48 -0.79
N ARG A 233 3.13 34.06 -1.99
CA ARG A 233 4.05 34.81 -2.86
C ARG A 233 3.47 34.94 -4.25
N THR A 234 3.54 36.14 -4.82
CA THR A 234 3.25 36.37 -6.24
C THR A 234 4.37 35.75 -7.06
N LEU A 235 4.02 34.80 -7.91
CA LEU A 235 4.95 34.06 -8.74
C LEU A 235 5.72 34.96 -9.71
N ALA A 236 6.92 34.54 -10.14
CA ALA A 236 7.60 35.15 -11.28
C ALA A 236 6.99 34.67 -12.62
N CYS A 237 5.67 34.47 -12.67
CA CYS A 237 4.97 34.17 -13.90
C CYS A 237 4.61 35.47 -14.63
N ARG A 238 4.90 35.55 -15.92
CA ARG A 238 4.47 36.64 -16.79
C ARG A 238 3.04 36.35 -17.26
N PRO A 239 2.05 37.22 -17.02
CA PRO A 239 0.73 37.07 -17.60
C PRO A 239 0.83 37.18 -19.13
N LEU A 240 0.15 36.28 -19.84
CA LEU A 240 0.13 36.23 -21.31
C LEU A 240 -1.19 36.74 -21.89
N GLY A 241 -2.19 36.97 -21.04
CA GLY A 241 -3.48 37.53 -21.40
C GLY A 241 -4.23 38.04 -20.17
N ASP A 242 -5.44 38.53 -20.37
CA ASP A 242 -6.30 39.01 -19.30
C ASP A 242 -6.95 37.86 -18.53
N TRP A 243 -7.44 38.19 -17.33
CA TRP A 243 -8.27 37.28 -16.55
C TRP A 243 -9.63 37.09 -17.23
N HIS A 244 -10.06 35.84 -17.35
CA HIS A 244 -11.39 35.49 -17.80
C HIS A 244 -12.18 34.84 -16.66
N GLU A 245 -13.47 35.16 -16.53
CA GLU A 245 -14.35 34.50 -15.57
C GLU A 245 -14.61 33.06 -16.04
N ALA A 246 -14.20 32.09 -15.22
CA ALA A 246 -14.22 30.66 -15.54
C ALA A 246 -15.32 29.91 -14.78
N GLY A 247 -16.30 30.64 -14.24
CA GLY A 247 -17.47 30.11 -13.55
C GLY A 247 -17.49 30.36 -12.05
N VAL A 248 -18.29 29.57 -11.34
CA VAL A 248 -18.53 29.70 -9.89
C VAL A 248 -18.31 28.35 -9.22
N LEU A 249 -17.67 28.36 -8.06
CA LEU A 249 -17.50 27.18 -7.21
C LEU A 249 -17.91 27.55 -5.78
N GLY A 250 -19.01 26.96 -5.30
CA GLY A 250 -19.59 27.33 -4.00
C GLY A 250 -20.02 28.80 -3.97
N ASP A 251 -19.46 29.56 -3.05
CA ASP A 251 -19.72 31.00 -2.86
C ASP A 251 -18.61 31.91 -3.42
N GLY A 252 -17.62 31.34 -4.11
CA GLY A 252 -16.54 32.07 -4.76
C GLY A 252 -16.61 31.99 -6.28
N ARG A 253 -16.05 33.01 -6.93
CA ARG A 253 -15.91 33.08 -8.40
C ARG A 253 -14.54 32.59 -8.83
N LEU A 254 -14.52 31.90 -9.97
CA LEU A 254 -13.31 31.40 -10.60
C LEU A 254 -12.86 32.35 -11.69
N TYR A 255 -11.58 32.66 -11.69
CA TYR A 255 -10.91 33.43 -12.73
C TYR A 255 -9.76 32.61 -13.27
N GLU A 256 -9.57 32.61 -14.59
CA GLU A 256 -8.49 31.90 -15.25
C GLU A 256 -7.66 32.88 -16.09
N GLN A 257 -6.33 32.71 -16.07
CA GLN A 257 -5.39 33.49 -16.85
C GLN A 257 -4.28 32.59 -17.39
N ALA A 258 -3.92 32.78 -18.66
CA ALA A 258 -2.74 32.15 -19.24
C ALA A 258 -1.47 32.87 -18.74
N VAL A 259 -0.49 32.10 -18.25
CA VAL A 259 0.77 32.61 -17.72
C VAL A 259 1.95 31.85 -18.32
N GLY A 260 3.14 32.47 -18.36
CA GLY A 260 4.38 31.80 -18.76
C GLY A 260 5.51 32.08 -17.78
N ILE A 261 6.54 31.23 -17.77
CA ILE A 261 7.70 31.36 -16.88
C ILE A 261 8.52 32.60 -17.27
N ALA A 262 8.88 33.45 -16.30
CA ALA A 262 9.82 34.54 -16.55
C ALA A 262 11.23 33.99 -16.85
N GLY A 263 11.78 34.31 -18.02
CA GLY A 263 13.14 33.90 -18.42
C GLY A 263 13.21 33.11 -19.73
N ASP A 264 12.10 32.55 -20.22
CA ASP A 264 12.05 31.83 -21.52
C ASP A 264 12.03 32.77 -22.75
N GLY A 265 12.50 34.00 -22.56
CA GLY A 265 12.58 35.03 -23.58
C GLY A 265 13.80 34.84 -24.47
N GLY A 266 13.61 34.18 -25.61
CA GLY A 266 14.52 34.36 -26.76
C GLY A 266 14.92 33.12 -27.54
N VAL A 267 13.97 32.34 -28.04
CA VAL A 267 14.13 31.81 -29.41
C VAL A 267 12.93 32.26 -30.21
N SER A 268 13.02 33.49 -30.72
CA SER A 268 12.24 33.96 -31.86
C SER A 268 12.24 32.86 -32.93
N GLY A 269 11.04 32.48 -33.35
CA GLY A 269 10.79 31.34 -34.22
C GLY A 269 11.64 31.35 -35.49
N MET A 270 12.27 30.23 -35.76
CA MET A 270 12.41 29.77 -37.13
C MET A 270 11.00 29.41 -37.64
N PRO A 271 10.53 29.97 -38.78
CA PRO A 271 9.20 29.64 -39.29
C PRO A 271 9.21 28.20 -39.83
N GLY A 272 8.41 27.31 -39.23
CA GLY A 272 8.22 25.95 -39.76
C GLY A 272 8.00 24.82 -38.76
N MET A 273 8.12 25.06 -37.45
CA MET A 273 7.86 24.04 -36.42
C MET A 273 6.78 24.53 -35.43
N PRO A 274 5.57 23.95 -35.42
CA PRO A 274 4.55 24.26 -34.42
C PRO A 274 4.74 23.42 -33.15
N GLY A 275 4.69 24.08 -31.98
CA GLY A 275 4.71 23.48 -30.63
C GLY A 275 6.06 23.61 -29.93
N MET A 276 6.22 23.98 -28.67
CA MET A 276 5.31 24.10 -27.53
C MET A 276 5.97 25.09 -26.55
N SER A 277 5.36 26.24 -26.29
CA SER A 277 5.88 27.25 -25.35
C SER A 277 5.39 26.96 -23.93
N GLY A 278 6.20 27.25 -22.90
CA GLY A 278 5.90 27.10 -21.47
C GLY A 278 4.76 28.00 -20.98
N VAL A 279 3.56 27.72 -21.47
CA VAL A 279 2.30 28.37 -21.12
C VAL A 279 1.55 27.47 -20.15
N PHE A 280 1.20 28.01 -19.00
CA PHE A 280 0.40 27.36 -17.97
C PHE A 280 -0.90 28.12 -17.74
N ARG A 281 -1.84 27.46 -17.09
CA ARG A 281 -3.08 28.06 -16.62
C ARG A 281 -2.93 28.41 -15.16
N ARG A 282 -3.21 29.68 -14.83
CA ARG A 282 -3.34 30.16 -13.45
C ARG A 282 -4.82 30.35 -13.17
N ILE A 283 -5.34 29.64 -12.18
CA ILE A 283 -6.74 29.67 -11.79
C ILE A 283 -6.84 30.21 -10.37
N GLU A 284 -7.64 31.25 -10.19
CA GLU A 284 -7.92 31.87 -8.91
C GLU A 284 -9.38 31.69 -8.53
N TRP A 285 -9.61 31.05 -7.38
CA TRP A 285 -10.90 31.07 -6.70
C TRP A 285 -10.90 32.21 -5.68
N ARG A 286 -11.80 33.19 -5.89
CA ARG A 286 -11.93 34.37 -5.04
C ARG A 286 -13.28 34.30 -4.32
N ARG A 287 -13.24 34.19 -2.99
CA ARG A 287 -14.46 34.23 -2.18
C ARG A 287 -15.00 35.66 -2.14
N GLY A 288 -16.28 35.84 -2.47
CA GLY A 288 -16.93 37.15 -2.35
C GLY A 288 -16.90 37.65 -0.91
N ALA A 289 -16.66 38.94 -0.69
CA ALA A 289 -16.84 39.56 0.62
C ALA A 289 -18.33 39.57 0.96
N GLY A 290 -18.83 38.51 1.59
CA GLY A 290 -20.18 38.49 2.14
C GLY A 290 -20.32 39.53 3.26
N SER A 291 -21.44 40.24 3.30
CA SER A 291 -21.79 41.18 4.38
C SER A 291 -21.64 40.50 5.76
N PRO A 292 -21.17 41.21 6.80
CA PRO A 292 -20.91 40.61 8.10
C PRO A 292 -22.23 40.19 8.75
N SER A 293 -22.52 38.90 8.78
CA SER A 293 -23.50 38.37 9.73
C SER A 293 -22.86 38.36 11.11
N HIS A 294 -23.35 39.23 12.01
CA HIS A 294 -23.23 39.14 13.47
C HIS A 294 -23.36 37.66 13.94
N SER A 295 -22.55 37.07 14.82
CA SER A 295 -21.79 37.55 16.00
C SER A 295 -20.65 36.54 16.31
N PRO A 296 -19.62 36.90 17.10
CA PRO A 296 -18.65 35.95 17.62
C PRO A 296 -19.16 35.33 18.94
N SER A 297 -19.30 34.01 18.98
CA SER A 297 -19.33 33.26 20.24
C SER A 297 -18.35 32.11 20.17
N ASP A 298 -17.47 32.07 21.16
CA ASP A 298 -16.47 31.04 21.43
C ASP A 298 -17.02 29.61 21.28
N SER A 299 -16.34 28.81 20.46
CA SER A 299 -16.04 27.40 20.76
C SER A 299 -15.04 26.89 19.73
N GLY A 300 -13.86 26.47 20.20
CA GLY A 300 -12.86 25.83 19.36
C GLY A 300 -13.42 24.58 18.70
N SER A 301 -13.20 24.45 17.39
CA SER A 301 -13.16 23.18 16.68
C SER A 301 -12.58 23.37 15.30
N ASP A 302 -11.74 22.42 14.91
CA ASP A 302 -11.14 22.26 13.61
C ASP A 302 -12.19 22.32 12.49
N SER A 303 -12.21 23.45 11.77
CA SER A 303 -12.70 23.48 10.40
C SER A 303 -11.82 24.45 9.62
N ASP A 304 -11.34 24.02 8.45
CA ASP A 304 -10.70 24.85 7.43
C ASP A 304 -11.71 25.86 6.85
N SER A 305 -12.28 26.68 7.71
CA SER A 305 -13.13 27.79 7.32
C SER A 305 -12.23 28.92 6.85
N LEU A 306 -11.81 28.85 5.58
CA LEU A 306 -11.11 29.90 4.87
C LEU A 306 -11.81 31.25 5.09
N ALA A 307 -11.09 32.20 5.67
CA ALA A 307 -11.59 33.52 6.06
C ALA A 307 -12.29 34.25 4.89
N PRO A 308 -13.28 35.11 5.15
CA PRO A 308 -13.90 35.96 4.12
C PRO A 308 -12.83 36.81 3.42
N GLY A 309 -12.82 36.82 2.09
CA GLY A 309 -11.78 37.45 1.27
C GLY A 309 -10.55 36.57 0.98
N SER A 310 -10.57 35.30 1.38
CA SER A 310 -9.54 34.33 0.98
C SER A 310 -9.54 34.09 -0.53
N THR A 311 -8.35 33.98 -1.09
CA THR A 311 -8.12 33.61 -2.49
C THR A 311 -7.29 32.34 -2.50
N ILE A 312 -7.74 31.35 -3.27
CA ILE A 312 -6.96 30.16 -3.58
C ILE A 312 -6.48 30.33 -5.01
N ALA A 313 -5.17 30.24 -5.21
CA ALA A 313 -4.58 30.33 -6.54
C ALA A 313 -3.85 29.01 -6.85
N VAL A 314 -4.03 28.53 -8.07
CA VAL A 314 -3.57 27.21 -8.54
C VAL A 314 -2.93 27.36 -9.91
N LEU A 315 -1.84 26.64 -10.13
CA LEU A 315 -1.15 26.55 -11.42
C LEU A 315 -1.23 25.13 -11.96
N THR A 316 -1.50 25.01 -13.26
CA THR A 316 -1.60 23.72 -13.94
C THR A 316 -1.17 23.80 -15.40
N ASP A 317 -0.64 22.70 -15.93
CA ASP A 317 -0.42 22.44 -17.35
C ASP A 317 -1.55 21.62 -17.99
N LEU A 318 -2.61 21.28 -17.23
CA LEU A 318 -3.75 20.53 -17.72
C LEU A 318 -4.53 21.32 -18.78
N PRO A 319 -4.88 20.70 -19.93
CA PRO A 319 -5.64 21.38 -20.96
C PRO A 319 -7.08 21.71 -20.50
N ALA A 320 -7.58 22.88 -20.88
CA ALA A 320 -8.89 23.39 -20.45
C ALA A 320 -10.09 22.58 -20.97
N ALA A 321 -9.93 21.88 -22.10
CA ALA A 321 -11.03 21.13 -22.72
C ALA A 321 -11.47 19.90 -21.88
N PRO A 322 -10.56 19.01 -21.44
CA PRO A 322 -10.93 17.92 -20.53
C PRO A 322 -10.95 18.30 -19.05
N PHE A 323 -10.26 19.38 -18.64
CA PHE A 323 -10.18 19.80 -17.22
C PHE A 323 -10.55 21.27 -17.08
N ASP A 324 -11.80 21.53 -16.73
CA ASP A 324 -12.27 22.90 -16.52
C ASP A 324 -11.63 23.53 -15.25
N ALA A 325 -11.74 24.85 -15.12
CA ALA A 325 -11.16 25.56 -13.98
C ALA A 325 -11.74 25.10 -12.62
N ARG A 326 -12.99 24.63 -12.62
CA ARG A 326 -13.69 24.17 -11.43
C ARG A 326 -13.10 22.86 -10.93
N GLU A 327 -12.91 21.89 -11.81
CA GLU A 327 -12.35 20.58 -11.50
C GLU A 327 -10.93 20.72 -10.95
N VAL A 328 -10.09 21.54 -11.59
CA VAL A 328 -8.71 21.78 -11.13
C VAL A 328 -8.67 22.35 -9.70
N VAL A 329 -9.54 23.32 -9.38
CA VAL A 329 -9.62 23.88 -8.03
C VAL A 329 -10.21 22.89 -7.03
N GLN A 330 -11.19 22.07 -7.42
CA GLN A 330 -11.73 21.02 -6.56
C GLN A 330 -10.66 19.97 -6.21
N LEU A 331 -9.87 19.53 -7.20
CA LEU A 331 -8.75 18.60 -7.00
C LEU A 331 -7.69 19.20 -6.06
N SER A 332 -7.37 20.49 -6.21
CA SER A 332 -6.39 21.14 -5.33
C SER A 332 -6.91 21.35 -3.91
N CYS A 333 -8.23 21.47 -3.71
CA CYS A 333 -8.88 21.64 -2.39
C CYS A 333 -9.26 20.33 -1.72
N THR A 334 -9.12 19.21 -2.41
CA THR A 334 -9.40 17.89 -1.85
C THR A 334 -8.36 17.57 -0.77
N ARG A 335 -8.84 17.20 0.42
CA ARG A 335 -7.97 16.69 1.49
C ARG A 335 -7.57 15.26 1.18
N TRP A 336 -6.54 15.10 0.34
CA TRP A 336 -6.09 13.79 -0.14
C TRP A 336 -5.60 12.85 0.97
N ARG A 337 -5.22 13.38 2.14
CA ARG A 337 -4.94 12.57 3.33
C ARG A 337 -6.15 11.78 3.83
N ASP A 338 -7.36 12.28 3.63
CA ASP A 338 -8.59 11.61 4.07
C ASP A 338 -8.92 10.40 3.17
N ALA A 339 -8.33 10.34 1.97
CA ALA A 339 -8.45 9.19 1.07
C ALA A 339 -7.52 8.03 1.45
N LEU A 340 -6.60 8.24 2.39
CA LEU A 340 -5.66 7.23 2.83
C LEU A 340 -6.28 6.29 3.89
N PRO A 341 -6.00 4.98 3.84
CA PRO A 341 -6.56 4.01 4.79
C PRO A 341 -5.98 4.12 6.20
N LEU A 342 -4.84 4.80 6.33
CA LEU A 342 -4.05 4.90 7.56
C LEU A 342 -3.53 6.34 7.73
N PRO A 343 -3.34 6.80 8.97
CA PRO A 343 -2.77 8.11 9.26
C PRO A 343 -1.29 8.18 8.87
N ILE A 344 -0.88 9.28 8.25
CA ILE A 344 0.49 9.49 7.73
C ILE A 344 1.42 10.20 8.74
N GLU A 345 0.86 10.79 9.79
CA GLU A 345 1.61 11.52 10.82
C GLU A 345 2.74 10.70 11.48
N PRO A 346 2.59 9.38 11.74
CA PRO A 346 3.68 8.55 12.26
C PRO A 346 4.89 8.48 11.31
N VAL A 347 4.70 8.67 10.00
CA VAL A 347 5.78 8.71 9.00
C VAL A 347 6.45 10.09 8.97
N LEU A 348 5.66 11.15 9.20
CA LEU A 348 6.16 12.53 9.23
C LEU A 348 7.03 12.79 10.48
N GLY A 349 6.64 12.23 11.63
CA GLY A 349 7.30 12.43 12.92
C GLY A 349 8.30 11.33 13.29
N ALA A 350 9.59 11.65 13.41
CA ALA A 350 10.60 10.72 13.93
C ALA A 350 10.47 10.45 15.44
N ALA A 351 9.59 11.18 16.14
CA ALA A 351 9.44 11.15 17.60
C ALA A 351 9.10 9.76 18.19
N ARG A 352 8.53 8.85 17.38
CA ARG A 352 8.23 7.46 17.77
C ARG A 352 9.43 6.52 17.70
N PHE A 353 10.52 6.91 17.04
CA PHE A 353 11.77 6.14 17.05
C PHE A 353 12.77 6.61 18.11
N GLY A 354 12.41 7.53 19.01
CA GLY A 354 13.32 8.09 20.00
C GLY A 354 14.12 9.25 19.42
N ASN A 355 15.06 9.78 20.20
CA ASN A 355 16.04 10.77 19.71
C ASN A 355 17.03 10.07 18.75
N VAL A 356 16.56 9.72 17.56
CA VAL A 356 17.39 9.22 16.47
C VAL A 356 18.29 10.37 16.00
N PRO A 357 19.62 10.17 15.85
CA PRO A 357 20.49 11.21 15.33
C PRO A 357 20.08 11.57 13.88
N ALA A 358 20.29 12.83 13.48
CA ALA A 358 19.85 13.34 12.17
C ALA A 358 20.22 12.43 10.99
N ARG A 359 21.42 11.82 11.02
CA ARG A 359 21.89 10.87 10.01
C ARG A 359 20.94 9.67 9.80
N ALA A 360 20.38 9.12 10.88
CA ALA A 360 19.51 7.94 10.83
C ALA A 360 18.01 8.30 10.73
N ALA A 361 17.66 9.59 10.77
CA ALA A 361 16.28 10.04 10.77
C ALA A 361 15.55 9.76 9.44
N GLN A 362 16.26 9.71 8.31
CA GLN A 362 15.66 9.32 7.03
C GLN A 362 15.32 7.82 7.01
N LEU A 363 16.19 6.98 7.57
CA LEU A 363 15.91 5.55 7.70
C LEU A 363 14.70 5.31 8.60
N ALA A 364 14.64 5.97 9.76
CA ALA A 364 13.49 5.88 10.68
C ALA A 364 12.15 6.13 9.96
N ARG A 365 12.08 7.19 9.13
CA ARG A 365 10.88 7.49 8.34
C ARG A 365 10.61 6.47 7.24
N GLY A 366 11.67 5.96 6.61
CA GLY A 366 11.57 4.84 5.69
C GLY A 366 10.94 3.61 6.33
N ILE A 367 11.37 3.24 7.54
CA ILE A 367 10.81 2.11 8.29
C ILE A 367 9.34 2.35 8.62
N ALA A 368 8.97 3.56 9.07
CA ALA A 368 7.56 3.88 9.30
C ALA A 368 6.72 3.84 8.01
N ALA A 369 7.25 4.27 6.87
CA ALA A 369 6.55 4.20 5.60
C ALA A 369 6.45 2.76 5.05
N LEU A 370 7.48 1.93 5.24
CA LEU A 370 7.41 0.49 4.98
C LEU A 370 6.29 -0.15 5.82
N ALA A 371 6.27 0.16 7.12
CA ALA A 371 5.25 -0.33 8.03
C ALA A 371 3.84 0.15 7.63
N TYR A 372 3.72 1.41 7.19
CA TYR A 372 2.48 1.95 6.65
C TYR A 372 1.98 1.12 5.45
N ASN A 373 2.86 0.89 4.46
CA ASN A 373 2.50 0.15 3.25
C ASN A 373 2.16 -1.31 3.55
N ALA A 374 2.93 -1.96 4.43
CA ALA A 374 2.67 -3.34 4.85
C ALA A 374 1.35 -3.48 5.60
N LEU A 375 1.06 -2.60 6.58
CA LEU A 375 -0.20 -2.62 7.31
C LEU A 375 -1.38 -2.31 6.38
N GLY A 376 -1.23 -1.37 5.44
CA GLY A 376 -2.23 -1.08 4.43
C GLY A 376 -2.52 -2.28 3.52
N ALA A 377 -1.49 -3.01 3.08
CA ALA A 377 -1.64 -4.24 2.29
C ALA A 377 -2.35 -5.35 3.09
N MET A 378 -1.99 -5.52 4.37
CA MET A 378 -2.67 -6.43 5.29
C MET A 378 -4.16 -6.08 5.44
N MET A 379 -4.49 -4.80 5.64
CA MET A 379 -5.87 -4.34 5.74
C MET A 379 -6.67 -4.64 4.47
N LYS A 380 -6.08 -4.34 3.31
CA LYS A 380 -6.70 -4.63 2.00
C LYS A 380 -6.94 -6.12 1.79
N ALA A 381 -5.99 -6.97 2.19
CA ALA A 381 -6.16 -8.42 2.10
C ALA A 381 -7.33 -8.91 2.97
N VAL A 382 -7.47 -8.39 4.19
CA VAL A 382 -8.57 -8.74 5.10
C VAL A 382 -9.91 -8.19 4.62
N ALA A 383 -9.98 -6.93 4.21
CA ALA A 383 -11.19 -6.33 3.66
C ALA A 383 -11.62 -6.98 2.33
N GLY A 384 -10.67 -7.51 1.56
CA GLY A 384 -10.97 -8.27 0.34
C GLY A 384 -11.48 -9.68 0.63
N ALA A 385 -10.98 -10.32 1.70
CA ALA A 385 -11.34 -11.68 2.10
C ALA A 385 -12.64 -11.74 2.92
N LEU A 386 -12.97 -10.67 3.65
CA LEU A 386 -14.13 -10.58 4.53
C LEU A 386 -15.06 -9.46 4.04
N ASP A 387 -16.36 -9.71 4.02
CA ASP A 387 -17.38 -8.70 3.72
C ASP A 387 -17.55 -7.75 4.93
N LEU A 388 -16.60 -6.82 5.11
CA LEU A 388 -16.53 -5.90 6.25
C LEU A 388 -17.31 -4.60 5.96
N ASP A 389 -18.06 -4.13 6.96
CA ASP A 389 -18.67 -2.80 6.90
C ASP A 389 -17.64 -1.71 7.26
N ALA A 390 -17.98 -0.43 7.02
CA ALA A 390 -17.07 0.69 7.28
C ALA A 390 -16.57 0.74 8.74
N ARG A 391 -17.38 0.33 9.72
CA ARG A 391 -16.99 0.33 11.14
C ARG A 391 -16.02 -0.79 11.46
N ASP A 392 -16.18 -1.95 10.83
CA ASP A 392 -15.24 -3.05 10.94
C ASP A 392 -13.89 -2.68 10.30
N ILE A 393 -13.90 -1.97 9.16
CA ILE A 393 -12.69 -1.45 8.49
C ILE A 393 -11.96 -0.44 9.38
N GLU A 394 -12.66 0.50 10.02
CA GLU A 394 -12.06 1.48 10.95
C GLU A 394 -11.37 0.81 12.16
N ARG A 395 -11.85 -0.35 12.59
CA ARG A 395 -11.28 -1.13 13.72
C ARG A 395 -10.14 -2.05 13.31
N LEU A 396 -9.96 -2.27 12.02
CA LEU A 396 -9.00 -3.23 11.50
C LEU A 396 -7.53 -2.85 11.78
N PRO A 397 -7.09 -1.58 11.58
CA PRO A 397 -5.72 -1.19 11.92
C PRO A 397 -5.30 -1.51 13.36
N PRO A 398 -6.05 -1.06 14.40
CA PRO A 398 -5.67 -1.38 15.77
C PRO A 398 -5.81 -2.87 16.11
N HIS A 399 -6.78 -3.59 15.51
CA HIS A 399 -6.91 -5.03 15.71
C HIS A 399 -5.68 -5.81 15.23
N ILE A 400 -5.23 -5.52 14.01
CA ILE A 400 -4.02 -6.15 13.44
C ILE A 400 -2.79 -5.76 14.27
N ALA A 401 -2.58 -4.46 14.50
CA ALA A 401 -1.38 -3.99 15.18
C ALA A 401 -1.24 -4.53 16.61
N ASP A 402 -2.33 -4.59 17.39
CA ASP A 402 -2.29 -5.11 18.75
C ASP A 402 -1.98 -6.61 18.79
N GLY A 403 -2.59 -7.38 17.88
CA GLY A 403 -2.34 -8.82 17.82
C GLY A 403 -0.91 -9.12 17.36
N VAL A 404 -0.39 -8.38 16.38
CA VAL A 404 1.02 -8.49 15.96
C VAL A 404 1.94 -8.13 17.13
N ALA A 405 1.76 -6.96 17.75
CA ALA A 405 2.61 -6.52 18.87
C ALA A 405 2.60 -7.50 20.05
N ALA A 406 1.45 -8.13 20.34
CA ALA A 406 1.32 -9.09 21.44
C ALA A 406 2.02 -10.43 21.18
N THR A 407 2.21 -10.84 19.92
CA THR A 407 2.61 -12.22 19.58
C THR A 407 3.86 -12.34 18.71
N TYR A 408 4.26 -11.31 17.97
CA TYR A 408 5.34 -11.38 16.99
C TYR A 408 6.68 -11.79 17.61
N ALA A 409 7.10 -11.15 18.71
CA ALA A 409 8.36 -11.50 19.37
C ALA A 409 8.38 -12.96 19.86
N GLY A 410 7.28 -13.43 20.46
CA GLY A 410 7.13 -14.84 20.87
C GLY A 410 7.11 -15.81 19.69
N MET A 411 6.53 -15.40 18.56
CA MET A 411 6.54 -16.16 17.31
C MET A 411 7.96 -16.29 16.77
N MET A 412 8.77 -15.23 16.78
CA MET A 412 10.17 -15.28 16.32
C MET A 412 11.08 -16.12 17.22
N ILE A 413 10.74 -16.26 18.51
CA ILE A 413 11.41 -17.21 19.41
C ILE A 413 11.02 -18.66 19.07
N ALA A 414 9.75 -18.91 18.76
CA ALA A 414 9.23 -20.25 18.50
C ALA A 414 9.51 -20.77 17.08
N LEU A 415 9.57 -19.85 16.11
CA LEU A 415 9.82 -20.08 14.69
C LEU A 415 11.03 -19.22 14.28
N PRO A 416 12.25 -19.78 14.33
CA PRO A 416 13.46 -18.99 14.13
C PRO A 416 13.57 -18.54 12.67
N PRO A 417 14.40 -17.52 12.37
CA PRO A 417 14.51 -16.90 11.04
C PRO A 417 14.70 -17.90 9.88
N GLU A 418 15.44 -18.98 10.09
CA GLU A 418 15.72 -20.02 9.10
C GLU A 418 14.44 -20.73 8.63
N TRP A 419 13.42 -20.80 9.49
CA TRP A 419 12.13 -21.38 9.10
C TRP A 419 11.43 -20.52 8.05
N TRP A 420 11.56 -19.20 8.12
CA TRP A 420 10.89 -18.26 7.21
C TRP A 420 11.56 -18.16 5.83
N ARG A 421 12.82 -18.60 5.71
CA ARG A 421 13.59 -18.62 4.44
C ARG A 421 12.90 -19.33 3.28
N ARG A 422 12.01 -20.28 3.56
CA ARG A 422 11.21 -20.98 2.54
C ARG A 422 10.31 -20.03 1.73
N TYR A 423 9.91 -18.91 2.32
CA TYR A 423 9.02 -17.94 1.66
C TYR A 423 9.80 -16.91 0.82
N ASP A 424 11.14 -16.83 0.97
CA ASP A 424 12.01 -15.89 0.24
C ASP A 424 11.91 -16.12 -1.28
N ARG A 425 11.80 -17.39 -1.70
CA ARG A 425 11.80 -17.77 -3.12
C ARG A 425 10.42 -17.72 -3.78
N LEU A 426 9.37 -17.36 -3.03
CA LEU A 426 8.01 -17.41 -3.56
C LEU A 426 7.71 -16.21 -4.44
N SER A 427 6.98 -16.45 -5.53
CA SER A 427 6.42 -15.35 -6.31
C SER A 427 5.42 -14.54 -5.46
N ALA A 428 5.31 -13.24 -5.73
CA ALA A 428 4.35 -12.37 -5.07
C ALA A 428 2.89 -12.87 -5.22
N ALA A 429 2.57 -13.55 -6.33
CA ALA A 429 1.26 -14.15 -6.56
C ALA A 429 0.98 -15.30 -5.59
N THR A 430 1.95 -16.19 -5.40
CA THR A 430 1.86 -17.32 -4.47
C THR A 430 1.78 -16.84 -3.03
N LEU A 431 2.66 -15.91 -2.64
CA LEU A 431 2.64 -15.32 -1.32
C LEU A 431 1.30 -14.60 -1.04
N GLY A 432 0.73 -13.93 -2.05
CA GLY A 432 -0.59 -13.32 -1.95
C GLY A 432 -1.73 -14.30 -1.75
N GLN A 433 -1.64 -15.52 -2.30
CA GLN A 433 -2.61 -16.57 -1.98
C GLN A 433 -2.52 -16.97 -0.51
N ILE A 434 -1.31 -17.12 0.04
CA ILE A 434 -1.09 -17.47 1.45
C ILE A 434 -1.63 -16.36 2.36
N VAL A 435 -1.32 -15.10 2.05
CA VAL A 435 -1.83 -13.94 2.78
C VAL A 435 -3.36 -13.89 2.75
N ARG A 436 -4.00 -14.20 1.62
CA ARG A 436 -5.49 -14.30 1.54
C ARG A 436 -6.06 -15.39 2.43
N LEU A 437 -5.44 -16.58 2.46
CA LEU A 437 -5.89 -17.67 3.32
C LEU A 437 -5.78 -17.30 4.80
N LEU A 438 -4.71 -16.60 5.18
CA LEU A 438 -4.54 -16.05 6.53
C LEU A 438 -5.57 -14.95 6.85
N ALA A 439 -5.84 -14.07 5.88
CA ALA A 439 -6.72 -12.92 6.05
C ALA A 439 -8.17 -13.31 6.44
N VAL A 440 -8.66 -14.46 5.97
CA VAL A 440 -9.97 -15.02 6.37
C VAL A 440 -10.08 -15.25 7.88
N HIS A 441 -8.95 -15.47 8.58
CA HIS A 441 -8.92 -15.71 10.01
C HIS A 441 -8.72 -14.43 10.84
N VAL A 442 -8.49 -13.28 10.21
CA VAL A 442 -8.28 -11.97 10.87
C VAL A 442 -9.59 -11.20 10.94
N ASP A 443 -10.56 -11.71 11.70
CA ASP A 443 -11.86 -11.05 11.84
C ASP A 443 -11.86 -10.02 12.99
N PRO A 444 -11.97 -8.70 12.70
CA PRO A 444 -11.95 -7.64 13.72
C PRO A 444 -13.27 -7.51 14.50
N ARG A 445 -14.31 -8.26 14.14
CA ARG A 445 -15.62 -8.21 14.81
C ARG A 445 -15.56 -8.76 16.23
N SER A 446 -16.53 -8.40 17.06
CA SER A 446 -16.65 -9.00 18.40
C SER A 446 -17.06 -10.46 18.32
N GLU A 447 -16.61 -11.31 19.25
CA GLU A 447 -17.00 -12.73 19.31
C GLU A 447 -18.52 -12.96 19.32
N ARG A 448 -19.29 -12.03 19.90
CA ARG A 448 -20.75 -12.05 19.85
C ARG A 448 -21.27 -11.88 18.42
N ARG A 449 -20.71 -10.92 17.67
CA ARG A 449 -21.06 -10.69 16.26
C ARG A 449 -20.56 -11.83 15.39
N LYS A 450 -19.35 -12.36 15.61
CA LYS A 450 -18.86 -13.57 14.94
C LYS A 450 -19.83 -14.73 15.11
N ARG A 451 -20.25 -15.03 16.34
CA ARG A 451 -21.22 -16.12 16.58
C ARG A 451 -22.56 -15.92 15.89
N ARG A 452 -23.02 -14.67 15.76
CA ARG A 452 -24.28 -14.32 15.09
C ARG A 452 -24.17 -14.40 13.56
N ASP A 453 -23.08 -13.86 13.03
CA ASP A 453 -22.88 -13.64 11.59
C ASP A 453 -22.09 -14.81 10.96
N ASN A 454 -21.59 -15.75 11.75
CA ASN A 454 -20.92 -16.97 11.29
C ASN A 454 -21.90 -17.82 10.48
N ARG A 455 -21.85 -17.65 9.15
CA ARG A 455 -22.55 -18.49 8.18
C ARG A 455 -21.92 -19.88 8.03
N LEU A 456 -20.68 -20.05 8.51
CA LEU A 456 -19.92 -21.29 8.37
C LEU A 456 -20.08 -22.19 9.60
N SER A 457 -20.34 -23.48 9.34
CA SER A 457 -20.29 -24.52 10.37
C SER A 457 -18.88 -24.64 10.95
N ALA A 458 -18.77 -25.05 12.22
CA ALA A 458 -17.49 -25.33 12.87
C ALA A 458 -16.62 -26.32 12.06
N LYS A 459 -17.25 -27.28 11.37
CA LYS A 459 -16.57 -28.21 10.46
C LYS A 459 -15.92 -27.48 9.28
N SER A 460 -16.62 -26.52 8.66
CA SER A 460 -16.09 -25.73 7.55
C SER A 460 -14.94 -24.82 7.99
N GLN A 461 -15.04 -24.23 9.19
CA GLN A 461 -13.95 -23.43 9.75
C GLN A 461 -12.69 -24.26 10.03
N ALA A 462 -12.87 -25.48 10.55
CA ALA A 462 -11.76 -26.41 10.74
C ALA A 462 -11.10 -26.76 9.40
N LEU A 463 -11.89 -27.07 8.36
CA LEU A 463 -11.37 -27.34 7.02
C LEU A 463 -10.58 -26.16 6.43
N LEU A 464 -11.07 -24.92 6.59
CA LEU A 464 -10.35 -23.72 6.13
C LEU A 464 -9.01 -23.55 6.85
N ARG A 465 -8.97 -23.81 8.17
CA ARG A 465 -7.71 -23.79 8.94
C ARG A 465 -6.76 -24.87 8.46
N THR A 466 -7.25 -26.08 8.24
CA THR A 466 -6.43 -27.17 7.71
C THR A 466 -5.86 -26.81 6.33
N ALA A 467 -6.67 -26.28 5.41
CA ALA A 467 -6.19 -25.84 4.10
C ALA A 467 -5.14 -24.72 4.20
N THR A 468 -5.35 -23.76 5.11
CA THR A 468 -4.36 -22.68 5.38
C THR A 468 -3.04 -23.26 5.89
N LEU A 469 -3.12 -24.23 6.82
CA LEU A 469 -1.94 -24.87 7.40
C LEU A 469 -1.19 -25.74 6.39
N GLU A 470 -1.89 -26.51 5.57
CA GLU A 470 -1.25 -27.29 4.53
C GLU A 470 -0.52 -26.38 3.53
N ARG A 471 -1.12 -25.23 3.15
CA ARG A 471 -0.43 -24.27 2.27
C ARG A 471 0.80 -23.62 2.92
N LEU A 472 0.74 -23.26 4.21
CA LEU A 472 1.89 -22.70 4.94
C LEU A 472 3.02 -23.70 5.16
N LEU A 473 2.67 -24.99 5.31
CA LEU A 473 3.66 -26.04 5.54
C LEU A 473 4.16 -26.68 4.25
N HIS A 474 3.54 -26.37 3.12
CA HIS A 474 3.95 -26.86 1.81
C HIS A 474 5.32 -26.30 1.44
N ASP A 475 6.21 -27.18 1.00
CA ASP A 475 7.54 -26.80 0.52
C ASP A 475 7.43 -26.60 -1.00
N ASP A 476 7.32 -25.35 -1.45
CA ASP A 476 7.26 -24.99 -2.89
C ASP A 476 8.63 -25.19 -3.60
N GLY A 477 9.57 -25.89 -2.96
CA GLY A 477 10.87 -26.27 -3.52
C GLY A 477 10.80 -27.24 -4.71
N ASP A 478 9.63 -27.80 -4.99
CA ASP A 478 9.33 -28.52 -6.22
C ASP A 478 8.41 -27.66 -7.11
N ASP A 479 8.99 -27.20 -8.21
CA ASP A 479 8.40 -26.46 -9.32
C ASP A 479 6.89 -26.78 -9.57
N PRO A 480 5.96 -25.82 -9.42
CA PRO A 480 4.52 -26.06 -9.60
C PRO A 480 4.12 -26.34 -11.05
N VAL A 481 5.02 -26.09 -12.02
CA VAL A 481 4.78 -26.42 -13.43
C VAL A 481 4.98 -27.93 -13.70
N ALA A 482 5.66 -28.65 -12.80
CA ALA A 482 6.01 -30.05 -13.05
C ALA A 482 4.97 -31.08 -12.58
N ASN A 483 4.13 -30.82 -11.57
CA ASN A 483 3.44 -31.96 -10.90
C ASN A 483 2.04 -31.74 -10.31
N VAL A 484 1.24 -30.78 -10.78
CA VAL A 484 -0.16 -30.65 -10.30
C VAL A 484 -1.13 -31.70 -10.90
N PHE A 485 -0.70 -32.45 -11.93
CA PHE A 485 -1.50 -33.54 -12.54
C PHE A 485 -0.79 -34.89 -12.70
N SER A 486 0.43 -35.05 -12.21
CA SER A 486 1.17 -36.30 -12.40
C SER A 486 1.03 -37.22 -11.19
N LEU A 487 -0.18 -37.74 -10.97
CA LEU A 487 -0.21 -39.11 -10.46
C LEU A 487 0.41 -39.95 -11.57
N ARG A 488 1.57 -40.54 -11.30
CA ARG A 488 2.30 -41.41 -12.25
C ARG A 488 1.29 -42.37 -12.86
N THR A 489 1.04 -42.28 -14.17
CA THR A 489 -0.02 -43.06 -14.82
C THR A 489 0.62 -44.23 -15.57
N ILE A 490 0.22 -45.44 -15.20
CA ILE A 490 0.65 -46.68 -15.85
C ILE A 490 -0.46 -47.11 -16.80
N ALA A 491 -0.19 -47.03 -18.10
CA ALA A 491 -1.07 -47.58 -19.12
C ALA A 491 -0.89 -49.11 -19.19
N MET A 492 -1.99 -49.84 -19.22
CA MET A 492 -2.00 -51.30 -19.26
C MET A 492 -3.06 -51.80 -20.24
N ALA A 493 -2.69 -52.70 -21.14
CA ALA A 493 -3.64 -53.23 -22.10
C ALA A 493 -4.66 -54.16 -21.42
N THR A 494 -5.87 -54.26 -21.97
CA THR A 494 -6.94 -55.09 -21.41
C THR A 494 -6.53 -56.56 -21.27
N ARG A 495 -5.70 -57.07 -22.19
CA ARG A 495 -5.15 -58.44 -22.15
C ARG A 495 -4.21 -58.68 -20.95
N ASP A 496 -3.47 -57.64 -20.55
CA ASP A 496 -2.50 -57.69 -19.46
C ASP A 496 -3.23 -57.58 -18.12
N PHE A 497 -4.32 -56.78 -18.08
CA PHE A 497 -5.24 -56.75 -16.95
C PHE A 497 -5.95 -58.09 -16.72
N SER A 498 -6.46 -58.71 -17.79
CA SER A 498 -7.22 -59.97 -17.67
C SER A 498 -6.35 -61.16 -17.29
N SER A 499 -5.07 -61.16 -17.67
CA SER A 499 -4.14 -62.25 -17.38
C SER A 499 -3.56 -62.18 -15.97
N ASN A 500 -3.40 -60.98 -15.39
CA ASN A 500 -2.90 -60.82 -14.04
C ASN A 500 -3.47 -59.57 -13.34
N PRO A 501 -4.73 -59.64 -12.85
CA PRO A 501 -5.37 -58.50 -12.18
C PRO A 501 -4.67 -58.12 -10.87
N SER A 502 -4.00 -59.05 -10.21
CA SER A 502 -3.24 -58.79 -8.99
C SER A 502 -2.05 -57.85 -9.22
N LYS A 503 -1.43 -57.88 -10.40
CA LYS A 503 -0.36 -56.94 -10.78
C LYS A 503 -0.90 -55.51 -10.91
N ALA A 504 -2.09 -55.36 -11.49
CA ALA A 504 -2.76 -54.07 -11.59
C ALA A 504 -3.09 -53.46 -10.23
N LEU A 505 -3.59 -54.28 -9.29
CA LEU A 505 -3.92 -53.82 -7.94
C LEU A 505 -2.68 -53.41 -7.13
N ARG A 506 -1.54 -54.09 -7.33
CA ARG A 506 -0.27 -53.67 -6.71
C ARG A 506 0.21 -52.33 -7.25
N HIS A 507 0.11 -52.12 -8.57
CA HIS A 507 0.48 -50.85 -9.18
C HIS A 507 -0.47 -49.72 -8.79
N ALA A 508 -1.76 -50.02 -8.57
CA ALA A 508 -2.77 -49.05 -8.14
C ALA A 508 -2.53 -48.48 -6.73
N GLY A 509 -1.65 -49.09 -5.93
CA GLY A 509 -1.23 -48.54 -4.63
C GLY A 509 -0.12 -47.47 -4.72
N GLU A 510 0.54 -47.34 -5.88
CA GLU A 510 1.66 -46.40 -6.10
C GLU A 510 1.41 -45.42 -7.26
N ALA A 511 0.46 -45.71 -8.14
CA ALA A 511 0.25 -45.03 -9.42
C ALA A 511 -1.20 -45.23 -9.93
N LEU A 512 -1.69 -44.30 -10.76
CA LEU A 512 -2.96 -44.51 -11.47
C LEU A 512 -2.78 -45.58 -12.55
N VAL A 513 -3.65 -46.59 -12.57
CA VAL A 513 -3.58 -47.63 -13.61
C VAL A 513 -4.70 -47.41 -14.63
N MET A 514 -4.31 -47.00 -15.83
CA MET A 514 -5.23 -46.76 -16.94
C MET A 514 -5.32 -48.01 -17.82
N VAL A 515 -6.45 -48.70 -17.78
CA VAL A 515 -6.71 -49.87 -18.63
C VAL A 515 -7.15 -49.39 -20.01
N THR A 516 -6.44 -49.83 -21.04
CA THR A 516 -6.71 -49.45 -22.44
C THR A 516 -7.14 -50.64 -23.28
N LYS A 517 -8.05 -50.41 -24.23
CA LYS A 517 -8.45 -51.37 -25.29
C LYS A 517 -8.28 -50.66 -26.63
N TYR A 518 -7.49 -51.22 -27.54
CA TYR A 518 -7.11 -50.57 -28.80
C TYR A 518 -6.55 -49.15 -28.59
N ASN A 519 -5.69 -48.99 -27.58
CA ASN A 519 -5.10 -47.70 -27.19
C ASN A 519 -6.11 -46.62 -26.75
N ARG A 520 -7.36 -47.00 -26.46
CA ARG A 520 -8.37 -46.12 -25.86
C ARG A 520 -8.59 -46.46 -24.39
N PRO A 521 -8.64 -45.49 -23.48
CA PRO A 521 -8.91 -45.74 -22.06
C PRO A 521 -10.33 -46.24 -21.88
N ILE A 522 -10.49 -47.32 -21.12
CA ILE A 522 -11.79 -47.94 -20.83
C ILE A 522 -12.08 -48.04 -19.32
N ALA A 523 -11.05 -48.04 -18.49
CA ALA A 523 -11.18 -48.01 -17.04
C ALA A 523 -9.94 -47.37 -16.41
N LEU A 524 -10.13 -46.75 -15.25
CA LEU A 524 -9.07 -46.19 -14.43
C LEU A 524 -9.18 -46.83 -13.05
N LEU A 525 -8.10 -47.46 -12.58
CA LEU A 525 -7.99 -47.93 -11.20
C LEU A 525 -7.25 -46.87 -10.39
N VAL A 526 -7.85 -46.54 -9.25
CA VAL A 526 -7.38 -45.54 -8.30
C VAL A 526 -7.44 -46.16 -6.92
N SER A 527 -6.43 -45.92 -6.08
CA SER A 527 -6.52 -46.31 -4.67
C SER A 527 -7.66 -45.54 -3.98
N ILE A 528 -8.18 -46.08 -2.88
CA ILE A 528 -9.24 -45.38 -2.12
C ILE A 528 -8.70 -44.05 -1.56
N ASP A 529 -7.43 -44.02 -1.16
CA ASP A 529 -6.78 -42.83 -0.61
C ASP A 529 -6.61 -41.74 -1.69
N ASP A 530 -6.14 -42.11 -2.89
CA ASP A 530 -6.02 -41.18 -4.03
C ASP A 530 -7.39 -40.75 -4.56
N TRP A 531 -8.39 -41.64 -4.53
CA TRP A 531 -9.76 -41.30 -4.91
C TRP A 531 -10.37 -40.29 -3.93
N ASN A 532 -10.15 -40.47 -2.63
CA ASN A 532 -10.59 -39.53 -1.61
C ASN A 532 -9.84 -38.19 -1.72
N ARG A 533 -8.55 -38.22 -2.06
CA ARG A 533 -7.75 -37.02 -2.36
C ARG A 533 -8.29 -36.28 -3.58
N LEU A 534 -8.51 -36.97 -4.70
CA LEU A 534 -9.06 -36.40 -5.93
C LEU A 534 -10.48 -35.86 -5.71
N LEU A 535 -11.32 -36.56 -4.95
CA LEU A 535 -12.65 -36.05 -4.56
C LEU A 535 -12.54 -34.83 -3.63
N GLY A 536 -11.55 -34.79 -2.76
CA GLY A 536 -11.22 -33.63 -1.93
C GLY A 536 -10.84 -32.42 -2.78
N GLU A 537 -9.93 -32.60 -3.72
CA GLU A 537 -9.42 -31.56 -4.63
C GLU A 537 -10.47 -31.10 -5.65
N VAL A 538 -11.36 -32.00 -6.14
CA VAL A 538 -12.52 -31.65 -6.98
C VAL A 538 -13.57 -30.86 -6.17
N ARG A 539 -13.77 -31.21 -4.90
CA ARG A 539 -14.60 -30.43 -3.99
C ARG A 539 -13.97 -29.09 -3.66
N GLU A 540 -12.65 -29.00 -3.54
CA GLU A 540 -11.93 -27.74 -3.33
C GLU A 540 -11.94 -26.85 -4.58
N THR A 541 -11.81 -27.39 -5.78
CA THR A 541 -11.99 -26.65 -7.05
C THR A 541 -13.44 -26.24 -7.28
N SER A 542 -14.40 -27.08 -6.88
CA SER A 542 -15.82 -26.73 -6.88
C SER A 542 -16.15 -25.69 -5.81
N LEU A 543 -15.49 -25.71 -4.65
CA LEU A 543 -15.61 -24.72 -3.59
C LEU A 543 -14.90 -23.41 -3.95
N THR A 544 -13.78 -23.44 -4.67
CA THR A 544 -13.18 -22.22 -5.22
C THR A 544 -14.13 -21.62 -6.25
N ARG A 545 -14.67 -22.40 -7.20
CA ARG A 545 -15.70 -21.94 -8.14
C ARG A 545 -16.96 -21.42 -7.44
N LEU A 546 -17.50 -22.13 -6.46
CA LEU A 546 -18.66 -21.68 -5.67
C LEU A 546 -18.35 -20.49 -4.75
N SER A 547 -17.11 -20.32 -4.30
CA SER A 547 -16.68 -19.14 -3.54
C SER A 547 -16.53 -17.91 -4.43
N PHE A 548 -16.21 -18.10 -5.71
CA PHE A 548 -16.26 -17.04 -6.73
C PHE A 548 -17.71 -16.75 -7.15
N ASP A 549 -18.55 -17.76 -7.35
CA ASP A 549 -19.96 -17.57 -7.74
C ASP A 549 -20.82 -16.97 -6.60
N CYS A 550 -20.51 -17.30 -5.33
CA CYS A 550 -21.14 -16.63 -4.17
C CYS A 550 -20.63 -15.20 -3.95
N ALA A 551 -19.47 -14.83 -4.50
CA ALA A 551 -18.99 -13.45 -4.48
C ALA A 551 -19.63 -12.59 -5.58
N ASP A 552 -20.08 -13.20 -6.69
CA ASP A 552 -20.76 -12.51 -7.80
C ASP A 552 -22.29 -12.44 -7.67
N ALA A 553 -22.90 -13.20 -6.75
CA ALA A 553 -24.35 -13.20 -6.57
C ALA A 553 -24.84 -12.07 -5.64
N THR A 554 -25.21 -10.93 -6.24
CA THR A 554 -26.08 -9.94 -5.58
C THR A 554 -27.49 -10.52 -5.35
N PRO A 555 -28.17 -10.21 -4.22
CA PRO A 555 -29.48 -10.79 -3.93
C PRO A 555 -30.56 -10.03 -4.72
N GLY A 556 -31.02 -10.63 -5.83
CA GLY A 556 -32.12 -10.11 -6.64
C GLY A 556 -32.89 -11.19 -7.39
N VAL A 557 -33.86 -11.80 -6.70
CA VAL A 557 -35.11 -12.42 -7.21
C VAL A 557 -35.07 -13.17 -8.56
N CYS A 558 -35.11 -14.52 -8.52
CA CYS A 558 -36.24 -15.29 -9.04
C CYS A 558 -36.13 -16.80 -8.68
N PRO A 559 -37.24 -17.49 -8.39
CA PRO A 559 -37.24 -18.89 -7.99
C PRO A 559 -37.20 -19.78 -9.23
N VAL A 560 -36.20 -20.64 -9.35
CA VAL A 560 -36.24 -21.74 -10.32
C VAL A 560 -36.72 -22.98 -9.60
N ALA A 561 -37.93 -23.39 -9.96
CA ALA A 561 -38.61 -24.58 -9.50
C ALA A 561 -37.75 -25.83 -9.77
N LEU A 562 -37.53 -26.61 -8.70
CA LEU A 562 -37.16 -28.01 -8.84
C LEU A 562 -38.38 -28.74 -9.42
N SER A 563 -38.33 -29.01 -10.72
CA SER A 563 -39.20 -30.02 -11.32
C SER A 563 -38.54 -31.37 -11.10
N GLU A 564 -39.10 -32.13 -10.17
CA GLU A 564 -38.97 -33.58 -10.16
C GLU A 564 -39.47 -34.10 -11.51
N SER A 565 -38.59 -34.74 -12.26
CA SER A 565 -39.00 -35.69 -13.30
C SER A 565 -38.47 -37.05 -12.87
N SER A 566 -39.36 -37.76 -12.18
CA SER A 566 -39.30 -39.20 -11.99
C SER A 566 -39.49 -39.92 -13.33
N LEU A 567 -38.91 -41.13 -13.42
CA LEU A 567 -39.24 -42.23 -14.35
C LEU A 567 -38.72 -42.01 -15.80
N ASN A 568 -37.93 -42.88 -16.42
CA ASN A 568 -37.83 -44.35 -16.36
C ASN A 568 -36.42 -44.85 -16.67
#